data_AF-A0A5D2F895-F1
#
_entry.id   AF-A0A5D2F895-F1
#
_cell.length_a   1.000
_cell.length_b   1.000
_cell.length_c   1.000
_cell.angle_alpha   90.00
_cell.angle_beta   90.00
_cell.angle_gamma   90.00
#
_symmetry.space_group_name_H-M   'P 1'
#
loop_
_entity.id
_entity.type
_entity.pdbx_description
1 polymer ?
#
loop_
_entity_poly.entity_id
_entity_poly.type
_entity_poly.pdbx_seq_one_letter_code
_entity_poly.pdbx_strand_id
1 'polypeptide(L)'
;MNGGDSKDDEEEREQVMSEVHLGCPPGISGPHISRFTICLPSGVESSRFNGLFKEEESCTDQEIRFDEDGDLILPRRRQISRRCFTMKIQHNITSSIPSVGLQVWKAELILSDFVLHKMCTSMEFHGIVSLELGAGTGLAGMLLAHAAKTVFLTDHGDQILENCLKNVQLNSGVLNHQKVVYVRELDWTHPWPPKVSSDLATQERFSWSSSELEEVQKASLLLAADVIYSDDLTDALFGILERIMSQGSEKVLYLALEKRYNFSLDDLDVVANGYLNFRSYLKDDSECEGLELGSLPCFMGKCIDVAEIPQYVGGYDRGDDVELWEIRYSKGKL
;
A
#
# COMPACT_ATOMS: atom_id res chain seq x y z
N MET A 1 4.40 -20.72 51.22
CA MET A 1 4.04 -21.48 50.01
C MET A 1 2.62 -21.11 49.66
N ASN A 2 2.50 -20.24 48.65
CA ASN A 2 1.32 -19.99 47.81
C ASN A 2 1.71 -18.76 46.98
N GLY A 3 2.58 -18.96 45.99
CA GLY A 3 2.69 -18.04 44.87
C GLY A 3 1.53 -18.38 43.95
N GLY A 4 0.57 -17.46 43.84
CA GLY A 4 -0.39 -17.51 42.76
C GLY A 4 0.36 -17.07 41.50
N ASP A 5 0.56 -18.00 40.57
CA ASP A 5 0.88 -17.65 39.19
C ASP A 5 -0.33 -16.94 38.61
N SER A 6 -0.22 -15.61 38.49
CA SER A 6 -1.01 -14.83 37.56
C SER A 6 -0.74 -15.37 36.16
N LYS A 7 -1.77 -15.92 35.52
CA LYS A 7 -1.79 -16.26 34.09
C LYS A 7 -1.78 -15.03 33.17
N ASP A 8 -1.32 -13.89 33.68
CA ASP A 8 -1.37 -12.59 32.99
C ASP A 8 0.01 -12.14 32.47
N ASP A 9 1.06 -12.97 32.61
CA ASP A 9 2.46 -12.59 32.32
C ASP A 9 3.14 -13.34 31.15
N GLU A 10 2.44 -14.07 30.26
CA GLU A 10 3.10 -14.86 29.19
C GLU A 10 2.50 -14.74 27.77
N GLU A 11 2.02 -13.58 27.36
CA GLU A 11 2.02 -13.19 25.93
C GLU A 11 2.36 -11.70 25.83
N GLU A 12 3.62 -11.32 26.09
CA GLU A 12 4.20 -10.18 25.38
C GLU A 12 4.16 -10.55 23.89
N ARG A 13 3.03 -10.26 23.23
CA ARG A 13 2.91 -10.45 21.78
C ARG A 13 4.02 -9.65 21.14
N GLU A 14 4.97 -10.33 20.50
CA GLU A 14 6.07 -9.70 19.79
C GLU A 14 5.52 -8.55 18.95
N GLN A 15 5.89 -7.33 19.35
CA GLN A 15 5.47 -6.12 18.66
C GLN A 15 6.51 -5.79 17.61
N VAL A 16 6.03 -5.46 16.41
CA VAL A 16 6.85 -4.97 15.32
C VAL A 16 6.59 -3.48 15.12
N MET A 17 7.59 -2.77 14.61
CA MET A 17 7.54 -1.34 14.34
C MET A 17 8.08 -1.08 12.93
N SER A 18 7.31 -0.36 12.11
CA SER A 18 7.80 0.09 10.81
C SER A 18 8.84 1.21 10.97
N GLU A 19 9.86 1.19 10.12
CA GLU A 19 10.91 2.22 10.08
C GLU A 19 10.37 3.63 9.78
N VAL A 20 9.22 3.71 9.12
CA VAL A 20 8.49 4.97 8.85
C VAL A 20 8.18 5.73 10.14
N HIS A 21 8.05 5.03 11.27
CA HIS A 21 7.70 5.61 12.57
C HIS A 21 8.93 5.86 13.47
N LEU A 22 10.14 5.64 12.97
CA LEU A 22 11.37 5.93 13.73
C LEU A 22 11.44 7.43 14.05
N GLY A 23 11.48 7.76 15.35
CA GLY A 23 11.45 9.14 15.84
C GLY A 23 10.09 9.60 16.37
N CYS A 24 9.03 8.79 16.25
CA CYS A 24 7.78 9.05 16.98
C CYS A 24 8.01 8.97 18.51
N PRO A 25 7.30 9.77 19.33
CA PRO A 25 7.53 9.81 20.77
C PRO A 25 7.34 8.43 21.41
N PRO A 26 8.28 7.96 22.26
CA PRO A 26 8.15 6.67 22.92
C PRO A 26 6.97 6.66 23.90
N GLY A 27 6.32 5.50 24.06
CA GLY A 27 5.27 5.29 25.06
C GLY A 27 3.85 5.64 24.63
N ILE A 28 3.61 5.95 23.35
CA ILE A 28 2.25 6.09 22.82
C ILE A 28 1.78 4.73 22.33
N SER A 29 0.91 4.07 23.10
CA SER A 29 0.28 2.79 22.76
C SER A 29 -1.06 2.92 22.00
N GLY A 30 -1.43 4.15 21.62
CA GLY A 30 -2.69 4.46 20.96
C GLY A 30 -2.52 4.92 19.52
N PRO A 31 -3.65 5.10 18.79
CA PRO A 31 -3.62 5.61 17.43
C PRO A 31 -2.96 6.99 17.36
N HIS A 32 -1.97 7.12 16.50
CA HIS A 32 -1.24 8.35 16.22
C HIS A 32 -1.65 8.89 14.84
N ILE A 33 -1.73 10.21 14.69
CA ILE A 33 -2.02 10.84 13.39
C ILE A 33 -0.78 11.53 12.88
N SER A 34 -0.17 10.95 11.85
CA SER A 34 0.94 11.56 11.11
C SER A 34 0.45 12.39 9.93
N ARG A 35 1.26 13.37 9.54
CA ARG A 35 1.03 14.23 8.39
C ARG A 35 2.03 13.89 7.29
N PHE A 36 1.56 13.30 6.20
CA PHE A 36 2.36 13.01 5.03
C PHE A 36 2.25 14.18 4.06
N THR A 37 3.35 14.92 3.92
CA THR A 37 3.44 16.04 2.98
C THR A 37 3.79 15.51 1.61
N ILE A 38 2.94 15.82 0.63
CA ILE A 38 3.07 15.36 -0.75
C ILE A 38 3.36 16.57 -1.62
N CYS A 39 4.54 16.58 -2.22
CA CYS A 39 5.02 17.70 -3.01
C CYS A 39 5.27 17.31 -4.45
N LEU A 40 4.99 18.22 -5.37
CA LEU A 40 5.33 18.03 -6.78
C LEU A 40 6.86 18.17 -6.97
N PRO A 41 7.56 17.14 -7.50
CA PRO A 41 9.00 17.20 -7.71
C PRO A 41 9.40 18.19 -8.80
N SER A 42 10.60 18.76 -8.70
CA SER A 42 11.14 19.66 -9.71
C SER A 42 11.31 18.94 -11.04
N GLY A 43 10.70 19.45 -12.12
CA GLY A 43 10.75 18.86 -13.45
C GLY A 43 9.50 18.08 -13.86
N VAL A 44 8.55 17.83 -12.95
CA VAL A 44 7.26 17.24 -13.29
C VAL A 44 6.23 18.34 -13.55
N GLU A 45 5.81 18.51 -14.81
CA GLU A 45 4.70 19.42 -15.13
C GLU A 45 3.35 18.74 -14.87
N SER A 46 2.67 19.13 -13.79
CA SER A 46 1.33 18.61 -13.46
C SER A 46 0.22 19.45 -14.10
N SER A 47 0.14 19.50 -15.43
CA SER A 47 -0.99 20.21 -16.08
C SER A 47 -2.37 19.63 -15.68
N ARG A 48 -2.41 18.36 -15.29
CA ARG A 48 -3.64 17.57 -15.01
C ARG A 48 -4.15 17.66 -13.57
N PHE A 49 -3.27 17.81 -12.58
CA PHE A 49 -3.64 17.80 -11.15
C PHE A 49 -3.27 19.11 -10.44
N ASN A 50 -3.22 20.21 -11.20
CA ASN A 50 -2.84 21.51 -10.68
C ASN A 50 -3.68 21.99 -9.49
N GLY A 51 -4.97 21.62 -9.44
CA GLY A 51 -5.87 21.99 -8.33
C GLY A 51 -5.59 21.23 -7.03
N LEU A 52 -4.90 20.08 -7.10
CA LEU A 52 -4.52 19.28 -5.94
C LEU A 52 -3.27 19.86 -5.26
N PHE A 53 -2.25 20.15 -6.05
CA PHE A 53 -1.00 20.76 -5.59
C PHE A 53 -1.16 22.29 -5.50
N LYS A 54 -1.64 22.76 -4.36
CA LYS A 54 -1.75 24.20 -4.06
C LYS A 54 -0.36 24.75 -3.70
N GLU A 55 -0.13 26.02 -3.97
CA GLU A 55 1.04 26.71 -3.42
C GLU A 55 0.84 26.80 -1.90
N GLU A 56 1.70 26.14 -1.13
CA GLU A 56 1.76 26.39 0.31
C GLU A 56 2.64 27.62 0.59
N GLU A 57 2.18 28.49 1.49
CA GLU A 57 3.05 29.45 2.15
C GLU A 57 3.99 28.70 3.11
N SER A 58 5.21 28.44 2.63
CA SER A 58 6.38 27.98 3.38
C SER A 58 6.15 26.89 4.45
N CYS A 59 6.37 25.64 4.09
CA CYS A 59 6.64 24.58 5.06
C CYS A 59 8.13 24.66 5.50
N THR A 60 8.38 24.62 6.81
CA THR A 60 9.71 24.52 7.41
C THR A 60 10.18 23.08 7.37
N ASP A 61 10.54 22.57 6.19
CA ASP A 61 11.33 21.34 6.10
C ASP A 61 12.78 21.72 6.43
N GLN A 62 13.14 21.62 7.70
CA GLN A 62 14.51 21.80 8.16
C GLN A 62 15.16 20.42 8.23
N GLU A 63 15.89 20.05 7.18
CA GLU A 63 16.99 19.10 7.38
C GLU A 63 17.95 19.71 8.40
N ILE A 64 18.04 19.11 9.58
CA ILE A 64 18.98 19.53 10.61
C ILE A 64 20.36 19.08 10.15
N ARG A 65 21.20 20.03 9.73
CA ARG A 65 22.61 19.79 9.39
C ARG A 65 23.49 20.47 10.43
N PHE A 66 24.64 19.86 10.72
CA PHE A 66 25.65 20.40 11.61
C PHE A 66 26.91 20.71 10.80
N ASP A 67 27.64 21.77 11.16
CA ASP A 67 28.95 22.05 10.57
C ASP A 67 30.08 21.27 11.26
N GLU A 68 31.31 21.48 10.80
CA GLU A 68 32.51 20.79 11.31
C GLU A 68 32.80 21.11 12.79
N ASP A 69 32.24 22.20 13.31
CA ASP A 69 32.37 22.62 14.71
C ASP A 69 31.19 22.13 15.57
N GLY A 70 30.19 21.46 14.97
CA GLY A 70 29.02 20.92 15.64
C GLY A 70 27.89 21.92 15.85
N ASP A 71 27.95 23.09 15.21
CA ASP A 71 26.90 24.09 15.26
C ASP A 71 25.78 23.78 14.26
N LEU A 72 24.55 24.15 14.63
CA LEU A 72 23.36 23.94 13.79
C LEU A 72 23.44 24.85 12.54
N ILE A 73 23.56 24.25 11.36
CA ILE A 73 23.50 24.97 10.09
C ILE A 73 22.04 25.36 9.82
N LEU A 74 21.70 26.61 10.09
CA LEU A 74 20.40 27.17 9.70
C LEU A 74 20.37 27.42 8.18
N PRO A 75 19.52 26.71 7.40
CA PRO A 75 19.41 27.00 5.98
C PRO A 75 18.89 28.43 5.78
N ARG A 76 19.62 29.26 5.02
CA ARG A 76 19.13 30.56 4.57
C ARG A 76 17.84 30.34 3.78
N ARG A 77 16.75 31.00 4.20
CA ARG A 77 15.39 30.95 3.62
C ARG A 77 15.41 31.14 2.11
N ARG A 78 15.57 30.06 1.34
CA ARG A 78 15.30 30.05 -0.10
C ARG A 78 13.80 29.79 -0.26
N GLN A 79 13.05 30.81 -0.65
CA GLN A 79 11.67 30.65 -1.08
C GLN A 79 11.66 29.82 -2.38
N ILE A 80 11.57 28.51 -2.24
CA ILE A 80 11.13 27.66 -3.34
C ILE A 80 9.66 27.41 -3.05
N SER A 81 8.76 27.97 -3.86
CA SER A 81 7.34 27.65 -3.80
C SER A 81 7.17 26.18 -4.21
N ARG A 82 7.20 25.27 -3.24
CA ARG A 82 6.86 23.87 -3.48
C ARG A 82 5.35 23.77 -3.44
N ARG A 83 4.79 23.20 -4.50
CA ARG A 83 3.34 22.95 -4.58
C ARG A 83 3.07 21.62 -3.90
N CYS A 84 2.37 21.67 -2.78
CA CYS A 84 2.20 20.52 -1.90
C CYS A 84 0.77 20.46 -1.37
N PHE A 85 0.42 19.29 -0.84
CA PHE A 85 -0.74 19.10 0.02
C PHE A 85 -0.40 18.07 1.09
N THR A 86 -1.23 17.97 2.13
CA THR A 86 -1.00 17.07 3.26
C THR A 86 -2.09 16.02 3.33
N MET A 87 -1.71 14.75 3.47
CA MET A 87 -2.59 13.66 3.89
C MET A 87 -2.39 13.38 5.39
N LYS A 88 -3.48 13.25 6.13
CA LYS A 88 -3.48 12.89 7.55
C LYS A 88 -3.80 11.42 7.69
N ILE A 89 -2.87 10.64 8.22
CA ILE A 89 -3.05 9.19 8.36
C ILE A 89 -2.99 8.84 9.84
N GLN A 90 -4.07 8.25 10.34
CA GLN A 90 -4.10 7.56 11.61
C GLN A 90 -3.50 6.17 11.45
N HIS A 91 -2.54 5.85 12.32
CA HIS A 91 -1.85 4.57 12.35
C HIS A 91 -1.39 4.25 13.78
N ASN A 92 -1.02 3.00 14.02
CA ASN A 92 -0.28 2.61 15.21
C ASN A 92 1.22 2.80 14.96
N ILE A 93 1.98 3.01 16.04
CA ILE A 93 3.45 3.06 15.99
C ILE A 93 4.02 1.64 16.04
N THR A 94 3.44 0.79 16.89
CA THR A 94 3.77 -0.63 16.99
C THR A 94 2.51 -1.48 16.87
N SER A 95 2.65 -2.73 16.46
CA SER A 95 1.53 -3.69 16.42
C SER A 95 2.04 -5.12 16.53
N SER A 96 1.16 -6.05 16.90
CA SER A 96 1.41 -7.47 16.66
C SER A 96 1.32 -7.80 15.17
N ILE A 97 1.89 -8.93 14.75
CA ILE A 97 1.87 -9.41 13.36
C ILE A 97 0.45 -9.45 12.75
N PRO A 98 -0.60 -9.95 13.44
CA PRO A 98 -1.97 -9.94 12.88
C PRO A 98 -2.58 -8.53 12.70
N SER A 99 -1.93 -7.49 13.20
CA SER A 99 -2.44 -6.11 13.20
C SER A 99 -1.51 -5.13 12.50
N VAL A 100 -0.57 -5.64 11.68
CA VAL A 100 0.39 -4.82 10.92
C VAL A 100 -0.26 -3.88 9.91
N GLY A 101 -1.50 -4.17 9.48
CA GLY A 101 -2.30 -3.25 8.67
C GLY A 101 -2.66 -1.94 9.37
N LEU A 102 -2.45 -1.82 10.69
CA LEU A 102 -2.60 -0.56 11.42
C LEU A 102 -1.38 0.37 11.28
N GLN A 103 -0.26 -0.10 10.74
CA GLN A 103 0.95 0.70 10.53
C GLN A 103 1.06 1.16 9.07
N VAL A 104 1.76 2.28 8.85
CA VAL A 104 2.25 2.65 7.51
C VAL A 104 3.61 1.99 7.30
N TRP A 105 3.80 1.35 6.15
CA TRP A 105 5.03 0.66 5.77
C TRP A 105 5.77 1.36 4.64
N LYS A 106 7.08 1.09 4.50
CA LYS A 106 7.92 1.77 3.50
C LYS A 106 7.45 1.53 2.06
N ALA A 107 7.05 0.30 1.75
CA ALA A 107 6.55 -0.06 0.42
C ALA A 107 5.25 0.68 0.05
N GLU A 108 4.40 1.04 1.03
CA GLU A 108 3.21 1.88 0.82
C GLU A 108 3.58 3.29 0.36
N LEU A 109 4.68 3.85 0.88
CA LEU A 109 5.16 5.18 0.49
C LEU A 109 5.76 5.18 -0.93
N ILE A 110 6.47 4.11 -1.30
CA ILE A 110 6.96 3.94 -2.68
C ILE A 110 5.83 3.71 -3.67
N LEU A 111 4.84 2.90 -3.31
CA LEU A 111 3.63 2.73 -4.14
C LEU A 111 2.87 4.05 -4.29
N SER A 112 2.79 4.84 -3.22
CA SER A 112 2.19 6.18 -3.24
C SER A 112 2.92 7.13 -4.19
N ASP A 113 4.26 7.16 -4.17
CA ASP A 113 5.08 7.92 -5.12
C ASP A 113 4.82 7.50 -6.56
N PHE A 114 4.78 6.18 -6.82
CA PHE A 114 4.49 5.65 -8.15
C PHE A 114 3.09 6.05 -8.63
N VAL A 115 2.07 5.92 -7.78
CA VAL A 115 0.69 6.30 -8.09
C VAL A 115 0.61 7.77 -8.48
N LEU A 116 1.21 8.65 -7.67
CA LEU A 116 1.29 10.09 -7.94
C LEU A 116 2.05 10.40 -9.23
N HIS A 117 3.13 9.68 -9.49
CA HIS A 117 3.92 9.83 -10.71
C HIS A 117 3.12 9.48 -11.96
N LYS A 118 2.46 8.32 -11.96
CA LYS A 118 1.61 7.85 -13.06
C LYS A 118 0.42 8.79 -13.29
N MET A 119 -0.19 9.29 -12.22
CA MET A 119 -1.24 10.31 -12.31
C MET A 119 -0.71 11.57 -13.02
N CYS A 120 0.48 12.07 -12.68
CA CYS A 120 1.03 13.26 -13.32
C CYS A 120 1.39 13.01 -14.80
N THR A 121 1.98 11.86 -15.11
CA THR A 121 2.62 11.59 -16.40
C THR A 121 1.74 10.89 -17.42
N SER A 122 0.71 10.14 -17.01
CA SER A 122 -0.15 9.35 -17.89
C SER A 122 -1.65 9.56 -17.60
N MET A 123 -2.51 8.97 -18.44
CA MET A 123 -3.98 8.93 -18.25
C MET A 123 -4.48 7.54 -17.83
N GLU A 124 -3.57 6.61 -17.54
CA GLU A 124 -3.88 5.20 -17.26
C GLU A 124 -4.81 5.05 -16.05
N PHE A 125 -4.69 5.95 -15.08
CA PHE A 125 -5.48 5.92 -13.84
C PHE A 125 -6.72 6.81 -13.89
N HIS A 126 -7.00 7.45 -15.02
CA HIS A 126 -8.14 8.36 -15.12
C HIS A 126 -9.45 7.59 -15.32
N GLY A 127 -10.41 7.81 -14.41
CA GLY A 127 -11.77 7.28 -14.57
C GLY A 127 -11.89 5.75 -14.45
N ILE A 128 -10.85 5.07 -13.97
CA ILE A 128 -10.83 3.62 -13.79
C ILE A 128 -11.54 3.20 -12.49
N VAL A 129 -11.83 1.91 -12.38
CA VAL A 129 -12.14 1.26 -11.09
C VAL A 129 -10.86 0.56 -10.61
N SER A 130 -10.52 0.73 -9.34
CA SER A 130 -9.37 0.07 -8.73
C SER A 130 -9.75 -0.70 -7.46
N LEU A 131 -8.95 -1.72 -7.16
CA LEU A 131 -9.05 -2.54 -5.95
C LEU A 131 -7.67 -2.65 -5.30
N GLU A 132 -7.55 -2.21 -4.06
CA GLU A 132 -6.34 -2.33 -3.26
C GLU A 132 -6.47 -3.50 -2.29
N LEU A 133 -5.53 -4.44 -2.35
CA LEU A 133 -5.47 -5.67 -1.55
C LEU A 133 -4.51 -5.43 -0.38
N GLY A 134 -5.00 -5.62 0.85
CA GLY A 134 -4.20 -5.38 2.05
C GLY A 134 -3.89 -3.89 2.22
N ALA A 135 -4.92 -3.05 2.08
CA ALA A 135 -4.79 -1.60 2.06
C ALA A 135 -4.25 -1.01 3.37
N GLY A 136 -4.41 -1.70 4.49
CA GLY A 136 -4.00 -1.25 5.82
C GLY A 136 -4.55 0.13 6.15
N THR A 137 -3.70 1.14 6.10
CA THR A 137 -4.09 2.54 6.34
C THR A 137 -4.79 3.23 5.15
N GLY A 138 -4.63 2.69 3.93
CA GLY A 138 -5.30 3.10 2.70
C GLY A 138 -4.70 4.33 2.01
N LEU A 139 -3.42 4.66 2.24
CA LEU A 139 -2.81 5.90 1.73
C LEU A 139 -2.72 5.88 0.19
N ALA A 140 -2.16 4.84 -0.42
CA ALA A 140 -1.97 4.76 -1.85
C ALA A 140 -3.31 4.76 -2.61
N GLY A 141 -4.30 3.97 -2.18
CA GLY A 141 -5.64 4.00 -2.74
C GLY A 141 -6.37 5.35 -2.57
N MET A 142 -6.21 6.04 -1.43
CA MET A 142 -6.76 7.40 -1.26
C MET A 142 -6.12 8.40 -2.22
N LEU A 143 -4.81 8.31 -2.46
CA LEU A 143 -4.13 9.17 -3.44
C LEU A 143 -4.63 8.90 -4.86
N LEU A 144 -4.80 7.62 -5.21
CA LEU A 144 -5.35 7.20 -6.49
C LEU A 144 -6.78 7.73 -6.73
N ALA A 145 -7.58 7.91 -5.66
CA ALA A 145 -8.95 8.41 -5.74
C ALA A 145 -9.05 9.81 -6.38
N HIS A 146 -7.96 10.59 -6.41
CA HIS A 146 -7.94 11.86 -7.14
C HIS A 146 -8.08 11.68 -8.67
N ALA A 147 -7.66 10.54 -9.23
CA ALA A 147 -7.73 10.24 -10.66
C ALA A 147 -8.82 9.21 -11.00
N ALA A 148 -8.91 8.12 -10.23
CA ALA A 148 -9.84 7.02 -10.45
C ALA A 148 -11.31 7.43 -10.35
N LYS A 149 -12.22 6.66 -10.94
CA LYS A 149 -13.67 6.82 -10.78
C LYS A 149 -14.12 6.26 -9.43
N THR A 150 -13.69 5.04 -9.13
CA THR A 150 -14.04 4.29 -7.92
C THR A 150 -12.81 3.56 -7.39
N VAL A 151 -12.59 3.62 -6.08
CA VAL A 151 -11.50 2.92 -5.40
C VAL A 151 -12.10 2.02 -4.31
N PHE A 152 -11.75 0.74 -4.33
CA PHE A 152 -12.04 -0.21 -3.25
C PHE A 152 -10.78 -0.45 -2.44
N LEU A 153 -10.77 0.00 -1.19
CA LEU A 153 -9.74 -0.31 -0.20
C LEU A 153 -10.17 -1.56 0.55
N THR A 154 -9.37 -2.62 0.49
CA THR A 154 -9.74 -3.90 1.10
C THR A 154 -8.66 -4.45 2.00
N ASP A 155 -9.09 -5.05 3.11
CA ASP A 155 -8.24 -5.67 4.12
C ASP A 155 -9.05 -6.72 4.89
N HIS A 156 -8.42 -7.42 5.84
CA HIS A 156 -9.06 -8.36 6.74
C HIS A 156 -8.97 -7.86 8.19
N GLY A 157 -10.10 -7.88 8.90
CA GLY A 157 -10.18 -7.49 10.31
C GLY A 157 -10.81 -6.11 10.52
N ASP A 158 -11.88 -6.10 11.32
CA ASP A 158 -12.71 -4.92 11.61
C ASP A 158 -11.91 -3.71 12.13
N GLN A 159 -10.88 -3.94 12.94
CA GLN A 159 -10.07 -2.85 13.49
C GLN A 159 -9.26 -2.14 12.40
N ILE A 160 -8.68 -2.89 11.45
CA ILE A 160 -7.90 -2.35 10.34
C ILE A 160 -8.84 -1.61 9.39
N LEU A 161 -9.96 -2.22 9.02
CA LEU A 161 -10.98 -1.62 8.16
C LEU A 161 -11.59 -0.36 8.79
N GLU A 162 -11.84 -0.35 10.10
CA GLU A 162 -12.32 0.86 10.78
C GLU A 162 -11.26 1.97 10.80
N ASN A 163 -9.97 1.62 10.98
CA ASN A 163 -8.89 2.59 10.88
C ASN A 163 -8.77 3.18 9.45
N CYS A 164 -8.83 2.34 8.43
CA CYS A 164 -8.84 2.74 7.04
C CYS A 164 -10.01 3.69 6.73
N LEU A 165 -11.23 3.35 7.19
CA LEU A 165 -12.39 4.22 7.04
C LEU A 165 -12.23 5.56 7.76
N LYS A 166 -11.64 5.58 8.96
CA LYS A 166 -11.31 6.82 9.68
C LYS A 166 -10.31 7.67 8.86
N ASN A 167 -9.32 7.06 8.21
CA ASN A 167 -8.37 7.76 7.34
C ASN A 167 -9.05 8.39 6.12
N VAL A 168 -9.99 7.68 5.48
CA VAL A 168 -10.80 8.25 4.39
C VAL A 168 -11.58 9.48 4.89
N GLN A 169 -12.19 9.39 6.07
CA GLN A 169 -12.96 10.49 6.66
C GLN A 169 -12.07 11.69 7.03
N LEU A 170 -10.88 11.44 7.61
CA LEU A 170 -9.90 12.47 7.98
C LEU A 170 -9.42 13.28 6.76
N ASN A 171 -9.41 12.67 5.58
CA ASN A 171 -8.97 13.31 4.33
C ASN A 171 -10.11 13.74 3.41
N SER A 172 -11.37 13.68 3.85
CA SER A 172 -12.54 14.09 3.06
C SER A 172 -12.50 15.52 2.51
N GLY A 173 -11.77 16.43 3.15
CA GLY A 173 -11.57 17.80 2.66
C GLY A 173 -10.52 17.93 1.55
N VAL A 174 -9.62 16.95 1.43
CA VAL A 174 -8.61 16.87 0.38
C VAL A 174 -9.14 16.03 -0.77
N LEU A 175 -9.78 14.89 -0.46
CA LEU A 175 -10.48 14.04 -1.41
C LEU A 175 -11.67 14.80 -2.01
N ASN A 176 -11.83 14.73 -3.34
CA ASN A 176 -12.96 15.38 -4.00
C ASN A 176 -14.26 14.59 -3.70
N HIS A 177 -15.32 15.28 -3.29
CA HIS A 177 -16.62 14.69 -2.89
C HIS A 177 -17.32 13.89 -4.01
N GLN A 178 -16.86 14.04 -5.26
CA GLN A 178 -17.37 13.30 -6.42
C GLN A 178 -16.73 11.90 -6.59
N LYS A 179 -15.73 11.56 -5.78
CA LYS A 179 -14.95 10.32 -5.89
C LYS A 179 -15.46 9.31 -4.87
N VAL A 180 -15.67 8.07 -5.33
CA VAL A 180 -16.26 7.02 -4.51
C VAL A 180 -15.17 6.11 -4.00
N VAL A 181 -14.90 6.19 -2.69
CA VAL A 181 -13.96 5.31 -1.98
C VAL A 181 -14.76 4.39 -1.07
N TYR A 182 -14.64 3.09 -1.29
CA TYR A 182 -15.26 2.05 -0.46
C TYR A 182 -14.21 1.36 0.39
N VAL A 183 -14.55 1.06 1.64
CA VAL A 183 -13.73 0.22 2.53
C VAL A 183 -14.50 -1.07 2.79
N ARG A 184 -13.96 -2.21 2.33
CA ARG A 184 -14.66 -3.51 2.38
C ARG A 184 -13.73 -4.61 2.85
N GLU A 185 -14.30 -5.61 3.51
CA GLU A 185 -13.52 -6.76 3.93
C GLU A 185 -13.19 -7.67 2.73
N LEU A 186 -11.94 -8.09 2.62
CA LEU A 186 -11.55 -9.14 1.68
C LEU A 186 -10.53 -10.06 2.33
N ASP A 187 -11.00 -11.18 2.84
CA ASP A 187 -10.15 -12.28 3.31
C ASP A 187 -9.76 -13.17 2.12
N TRP A 188 -8.46 -13.22 1.82
CA TRP A 188 -7.90 -13.97 0.68
C TRP A 188 -8.07 -15.48 0.82
N THR A 189 -8.30 -15.99 2.04
CA THR A 189 -8.53 -17.42 2.29
C THR A 189 -9.94 -17.86 1.90
N HIS A 190 -10.85 -16.92 1.64
CA HIS A 190 -12.22 -17.18 1.25
C HIS A 190 -12.45 -17.15 -0.27
N PRO A 191 -13.54 -17.75 -0.78
CA PRO A 191 -13.86 -17.72 -2.21
C PRO A 191 -14.13 -16.31 -2.76
N TRP A 192 -13.69 -16.06 -4.00
CA TRP A 192 -14.06 -14.87 -4.78
C TRP A 192 -15.16 -15.20 -5.81
N PRO A 193 -16.20 -14.37 -5.97
CA PRO A 193 -16.48 -13.15 -5.20
C PRO A 193 -17.04 -13.45 -3.78
N PRO A 194 -16.89 -12.51 -2.82
CA PRO A 194 -17.50 -12.62 -1.50
C PRO A 194 -19.02 -12.81 -1.57
N LYS A 195 -19.57 -13.53 -0.59
CA LYS A 195 -21.03 -13.72 -0.51
C LYS A 195 -21.69 -12.42 -0.05
N VAL A 196 -22.73 -12.00 -0.76
CA VAL A 196 -23.58 -10.87 -0.36
C VAL A 196 -24.63 -11.38 0.61
N SER A 197 -24.72 -10.79 1.80
CA SER A 197 -25.86 -11.06 2.70
C SER A 197 -27.11 -10.41 2.12
N SER A 198 -28.16 -11.21 1.89
CA SER A 198 -29.47 -10.72 1.44
C SER A 198 -30.31 -10.14 2.57
N ASP A 199 -29.87 -10.29 3.83
CA ASP A 199 -30.65 -9.93 5.01
C ASP A 199 -30.11 -8.63 5.63
N LEU A 200 -30.92 -7.56 5.59
CA LEU A 200 -30.54 -6.23 6.11
C LEU A 200 -30.26 -6.24 7.63
N ALA A 201 -30.76 -7.24 8.35
CA ALA A 201 -30.59 -7.38 9.80
C ALA A 201 -29.20 -7.94 10.20
N THR A 202 -28.45 -8.52 9.26
CA THR A 202 -27.14 -9.15 9.51
C THR A 202 -26.04 -8.58 8.59
N GLN A 203 -26.26 -7.43 7.95
CA GLN A 203 -25.20 -6.78 7.18
C GLN A 203 -24.08 -6.32 8.10
N GLU A 204 -22.98 -7.07 8.08
CA GLU A 204 -21.73 -6.69 8.71
C GLU A 204 -21.21 -5.39 8.09
N ARG A 205 -20.56 -4.56 8.90
CA ARG A 205 -20.24 -3.16 8.59
C ARG A 205 -19.42 -2.97 7.31
N PHE A 206 -18.56 -3.93 6.99
CA PHE A 206 -17.66 -3.91 5.85
C PHE A 206 -18.03 -4.94 4.77
N SER A 207 -19.25 -5.50 4.84
CA SER A 207 -19.77 -6.44 3.86
C SER A 207 -20.00 -5.79 2.49
N TRP A 208 -19.91 -6.61 1.44
CA TRP A 208 -20.13 -6.19 0.06
C TRP A 208 -21.62 -6.17 -0.29
N SER A 209 -22.03 -5.18 -1.06
CA SER A 209 -23.31 -5.20 -1.78
C SER A 209 -23.16 -5.79 -3.19
N SER A 210 -24.25 -6.30 -3.76
CA SER A 210 -24.25 -6.83 -5.14
C SER A 210 -23.78 -5.80 -6.16
N SER A 211 -24.20 -4.54 -6.02
CA SER A 211 -23.78 -3.44 -6.91
C SER A 211 -22.29 -3.13 -6.80
N GLU A 212 -21.70 -3.26 -5.60
CA GLU A 212 -20.27 -3.06 -5.39
C GLU A 212 -19.46 -4.19 -6.00
N LEU A 213 -19.94 -5.44 -5.89
CA LEU A 213 -19.31 -6.59 -6.55
C LEU A 213 -19.36 -6.48 -8.08
N GLU A 214 -20.48 -6.04 -8.65
CA GLU A 214 -20.57 -5.77 -10.08
C GLU A 214 -19.62 -4.66 -10.53
N GLU A 215 -19.43 -3.62 -9.71
CA GLU A 215 -18.50 -2.53 -10.03
C GLU A 215 -17.03 -2.96 -9.87
N VAL A 216 -16.66 -3.65 -8.80
CA VAL A 216 -15.26 -4.09 -8.55
C VAL A 216 -14.80 -5.12 -9.58
N GLN A 217 -15.70 -5.92 -10.17
CA GLN A 217 -15.35 -6.81 -11.29
C GLN A 217 -14.84 -6.07 -12.54
N LYS A 218 -15.23 -4.79 -12.68
CA LYS A 218 -14.76 -3.88 -13.75
C LYS A 218 -13.40 -3.25 -13.43
N ALA A 219 -12.82 -3.52 -12.25
CA ALA A 219 -11.51 -3.01 -11.90
C ALA A 219 -10.49 -3.38 -12.98
N SER A 220 -9.69 -2.42 -13.39
CA SER A 220 -8.58 -2.61 -14.33
C SER A 220 -7.22 -2.45 -13.66
N LEU A 221 -7.20 -1.92 -12.44
CA LEU A 221 -6.00 -1.68 -11.64
C LEU A 221 -6.15 -2.34 -10.28
N LEU A 222 -5.17 -3.15 -9.92
CA LEU A 222 -4.99 -3.68 -8.58
C LEU A 222 -3.77 -3.03 -7.94
N LEU A 223 -3.84 -2.75 -6.65
CA LEU A 223 -2.72 -2.25 -5.85
C LEU A 223 -2.49 -3.19 -4.68
N ALA A 224 -1.23 -3.36 -4.27
CA ALA A 224 -0.88 -4.02 -3.02
C ALA A 224 0.46 -3.48 -2.53
N ALA A 225 0.57 -3.19 -1.24
CA ALA A 225 1.81 -2.70 -0.64
C ALA A 225 2.13 -3.49 0.62
N ASP A 226 3.35 -4.03 0.65
CA ASP A 226 3.92 -4.75 1.79
C ASP A 226 3.11 -5.96 2.30
N VAL A 227 2.41 -6.63 1.38
CA VAL A 227 1.57 -7.80 1.68
C VAL A 227 2.34 -9.13 1.71
N ILE A 228 3.65 -9.10 1.44
CA ILE A 228 4.52 -10.29 1.39
C ILE A 228 5.33 -10.38 2.69
N TYR A 229 4.72 -11.00 3.71
CA TYR A 229 5.35 -11.19 5.03
C TYR A 229 5.07 -12.57 5.65
N SER A 230 4.25 -13.39 5.00
CA SER A 230 3.94 -14.77 5.37
C SER A 230 3.71 -15.59 4.11
N ASP A 231 4.28 -16.80 4.04
CA ASP A 231 4.13 -17.68 2.88
C ASP A 231 2.68 -18.12 2.71
N ASP A 232 2.00 -18.51 3.78
CA ASP A 232 0.58 -18.91 3.73
C ASP A 232 -0.32 -17.78 3.18
N LEU A 233 -0.03 -16.53 3.55
CA LEU A 233 -0.77 -15.36 3.06
C LEU A 233 -0.39 -15.02 1.61
N THR A 234 0.87 -15.23 1.23
CA THR A 234 1.34 -15.06 -0.14
C THR A 234 0.62 -16.05 -1.06
N ASP A 235 0.51 -17.31 -0.64
CA ASP A 235 -0.20 -18.36 -1.37
C ASP A 235 -1.69 -18.04 -1.52
N ALA A 236 -2.32 -17.57 -0.43
CA ALA A 236 -3.71 -17.11 -0.46
C ALA A 236 -3.91 -15.90 -1.38
N LEU A 237 -2.99 -14.93 -1.35
CA LEU A 237 -2.98 -13.76 -2.21
C LEU A 237 -2.93 -14.15 -3.70
N PHE A 238 -2.00 -15.01 -4.10
CA PHE A 238 -1.92 -15.44 -5.49
C PHE A 238 -3.13 -16.30 -5.91
N GLY A 239 -3.69 -17.09 -4.99
CA GLY A 239 -4.94 -17.80 -5.21
C GLY A 239 -6.14 -16.88 -5.45
N ILE A 240 -6.25 -15.76 -4.73
CA ILE A 240 -7.32 -14.77 -4.96
C ILE A 240 -7.06 -13.92 -6.21
N LEU A 241 -5.80 -13.52 -6.46
CA LEU A 241 -5.40 -12.79 -7.65
C LEU A 241 -5.73 -13.56 -8.92
N GLU A 242 -5.51 -14.87 -8.94
CA GLU A 242 -5.86 -15.72 -10.09
C GLU A 242 -7.35 -15.61 -10.41
N ARG A 243 -8.22 -15.65 -9.38
CA ARG A 243 -9.67 -15.55 -9.52
C ARG A 243 -10.11 -14.14 -9.95
N ILE A 244 -9.51 -13.09 -9.38
CA ILE A 244 -9.84 -11.69 -9.69
C ILE A 244 -9.40 -11.33 -11.11
N MET A 245 -8.17 -11.68 -11.49
CA MET A 245 -7.56 -11.34 -12.78
C MET A 245 -8.02 -12.26 -13.92
N SER A 246 -8.52 -13.46 -13.62
CA SER A 246 -9.16 -14.33 -14.63
C SER A 246 -10.55 -13.86 -15.06
N GLN A 247 -11.17 -12.90 -14.36
CA GLN A 247 -12.54 -12.45 -14.61
C GLN A 247 -12.60 -10.99 -15.06
N GLY A 248 -13.65 -10.64 -15.83
CA GLY A 248 -13.92 -9.25 -16.23
C GLY A 248 -12.90 -8.68 -17.23
N SER A 249 -12.59 -7.39 -17.05
CA SER A 249 -11.56 -6.65 -17.81
C SER A 249 -10.15 -7.19 -17.57
N GLU A 250 -9.24 -6.92 -18.51
CA GLU A 250 -7.80 -7.05 -18.25
C GLU A 250 -7.41 -6.21 -17.03
N LYS A 251 -6.59 -6.79 -16.16
CA LYS A 251 -6.16 -6.16 -14.90
C LYS A 251 -4.64 -6.14 -14.86
N VAL A 252 -4.10 -5.04 -14.35
CA VAL A 252 -2.70 -4.94 -13.95
C VAL A 252 -2.63 -4.77 -12.45
N LEU A 253 -1.73 -5.50 -11.79
CA LEU A 253 -1.40 -5.33 -10.39
C LEU A 253 -0.09 -4.55 -10.30
N TYR A 254 -0.06 -3.47 -9.51
CA TYR A 254 1.20 -2.92 -9.04
C TYR A 254 1.39 -3.32 -7.58
N LEU A 255 2.46 -4.06 -7.31
CA LEU A 255 2.79 -4.57 -5.99
C LEU A 255 4.13 -4.00 -5.53
N ALA A 256 4.14 -3.26 -4.42
CA ALA A 256 5.36 -2.82 -3.77
C ALA A 256 5.65 -3.72 -2.56
N LEU A 257 6.91 -4.06 -2.33
CA LEU A 257 7.31 -4.90 -1.19
C LEU A 257 8.72 -4.54 -0.71
N GLU A 258 8.97 -4.69 0.59
CA GLU A 258 10.32 -4.61 1.16
C GLU A 258 10.86 -6.02 1.41
N LYS A 259 12.08 -6.30 0.93
CA LYS A 259 12.73 -7.59 1.19
C LYS A 259 13.08 -7.70 2.67
N ARG A 260 12.58 -8.76 3.31
CA ARG A 260 12.87 -9.07 4.71
C ARG A 260 13.84 -10.24 4.79
N TYR A 261 15.07 -9.94 5.18
CA TYR A 261 16.14 -10.92 5.31
C TYR A 261 16.14 -11.51 6.73
N ASN A 262 15.98 -12.83 6.82
CA ASN A 262 16.04 -13.56 8.08
C ASN A 262 17.06 -14.69 7.96
N PHE A 263 17.71 -15.06 9.07
CA PHE A 263 18.55 -16.25 9.08
C PHE A 263 17.66 -17.49 9.01
N SER A 264 17.81 -18.28 7.96
CA SER A 264 17.11 -19.55 7.78
C SER A 264 17.94 -20.68 8.37
N LEU A 265 17.37 -21.46 9.28
CA LEU A 265 18.04 -22.65 9.83
C LEU A 265 18.20 -23.76 8.78
N ASP A 266 17.28 -23.83 7.82
CA ASP A 266 17.30 -24.84 6.77
C ASP A 266 18.37 -24.53 5.71
N ASP A 267 18.53 -23.26 5.36
CA ASP A 267 19.55 -22.80 4.40
C ASP A 267 20.91 -22.52 5.06
N LEU A 268 20.93 -22.40 6.39
CA LEU A 268 22.09 -21.97 7.19
C LEU A 268 22.68 -20.63 6.71
N ASP A 269 21.83 -19.74 6.18
CA ASP A 269 22.22 -18.46 5.59
C ASP A 269 21.14 -17.39 5.81
N VAL A 270 21.48 -16.13 5.54
CA VAL A 270 20.55 -14.99 5.56
C VAL A 270 19.81 -14.95 4.23
N VAL A 271 18.51 -15.24 4.27
CA VAL A 271 17.66 -15.39 3.08
C VAL A 271 16.37 -14.58 3.24
N ALA A 272 15.89 -14.01 2.13
CA ALA A 272 14.58 -13.39 2.06
C ALA A 272 13.51 -14.41 1.59
N ASN A 273 13.17 -15.38 2.45
CA ASN A 273 12.29 -16.50 2.08
C ASN A 273 10.93 -16.07 1.53
N GLY A 274 10.26 -15.11 2.18
CA GLY A 274 8.99 -14.58 1.67
C GLY A 274 9.11 -13.95 0.27
N TYR A 275 10.23 -13.30 -0.02
CA TYR A 275 10.51 -12.77 -1.35
C TYR A 275 10.74 -13.90 -2.37
N LEU A 276 11.47 -14.95 -2.01
CA LEU A 276 11.68 -16.11 -2.88
C LEU A 276 10.36 -16.83 -3.18
N ASN A 277 9.50 -17.00 -2.17
CA ASN A 277 8.17 -17.58 -2.37
C ASN A 277 7.33 -16.72 -3.33
N PHE A 278 7.26 -15.39 -3.10
CA PHE A 278 6.61 -14.45 -4.02
C PHE A 278 7.15 -14.56 -5.45
N ARG A 279 8.47 -14.61 -5.63
CA ARG A 279 9.10 -14.71 -6.96
C ARG A 279 8.78 -16.03 -7.65
N SER A 280 8.52 -17.11 -6.92
CA SER A 280 8.15 -18.40 -7.51
C SER A 280 6.83 -18.37 -8.29
N TYR A 281 5.95 -17.41 -8.00
CA TYR A 281 4.69 -17.20 -8.71
C TYR A 281 4.85 -16.43 -10.03
N LEU A 282 5.97 -15.73 -10.22
CA LEU A 282 6.18 -14.82 -11.35
C LEU A 282 7.07 -15.46 -12.41
N LYS A 283 6.69 -15.28 -13.68
CA LYS A 283 7.57 -15.50 -14.83
C LYS A 283 8.09 -14.19 -15.36
N ASP A 284 9.34 -14.17 -15.78
CA ASP A 284 9.95 -12.98 -16.37
C ASP A 284 9.44 -12.78 -17.81
N ASP A 285 9.18 -11.53 -18.19
CA ASP A 285 8.69 -11.16 -19.53
C ASP A 285 9.58 -11.71 -20.67
N SER A 286 10.89 -11.87 -20.42
CA SER A 286 11.87 -12.40 -21.39
C SER A 286 11.78 -13.91 -21.62
N GLU A 287 11.23 -14.68 -20.68
CA GLU A 287 11.09 -16.15 -20.81
C GLU A 287 9.93 -16.55 -21.71
N CYS A 288 9.04 -15.60 -22.06
CA CYS A 288 7.89 -15.84 -22.91
C CYS A 288 8.14 -15.64 -24.42
N GLU A 289 9.28 -15.06 -24.83
CA GLU A 289 9.58 -14.88 -26.27
C GLU A 289 9.88 -16.21 -27.00
N GLY A 290 10.02 -17.33 -26.29
CA GLY A 290 10.33 -18.65 -26.86
C GLY A 290 9.31 -19.76 -26.58
N LEU A 291 8.24 -19.52 -25.82
CA LEU A 291 7.28 -20.56 -25.45
C LEU A 291 6.06 -20.55 -26.38
N GLU A 292 5.86 -21.68 -27.05
CA GLU A 292 4.77 -21.90 -28.01
C GLU A 292 3.39 -21.60 -27.43
N LEU A 293 2.51 -21.24 -28.36
CA LEU A 293 1.09 -20.90 -28.23
C LEU A 293 0.27 -22.04 -27.57
N GLY A 294 0.37 -22.19 -26.23
CA GLY A 294 -0.36 -23.20 -25.46
C GLY A 294 -0.03 -23.27 -23.95
N SER A 295 0.57 -22.24 -23.35
CA SER A 295 1.04 -22.27 -21.97
C SER A 295 -0.11 -22.26 -20.93
N LEU A 296 0.08 -23.01 -19.84
CA LEU A 296 -0.74 -22.93 -18.61
C LEU A 296 -0.88 -21.47 -18.13
N PRO A 297 -1.97 -21.15 -17.40
CA PRO A 297 -2.14 -19.83 -16.83
C PRO A 297 -0.97 -19.45 -15.92
N CYS A 298 -0.51 -18.20 -15.99
CA CYS A 298 0.62 -17.73 -15.20
C CYS A 298 0.62 -16.22 -14.98
N PHE A 299 1.35 -15.78 -13.95
CA PHE A 299 1.60 -14.37 -13.68
C PHE A 299 2.92 -13.95 -14.34
N MET A 300 2.85 -12.89 -15.14
CA MET A 300 4.01 -12.23 -15.74
C MET A 300 4.38 -11.05 -14.86
N GLY A 301 5.61 -11.02 -14.38
CA GLY A 301 6.11 -9.98 -13.50
C GLY A 301 7.21 -9.15 -14.16
N LYS A 302 7.11 -7.83 -14.05
CA LYS A 302 8.14 -6.89 -14.47
C LYS A 302 8.51 -5.98 -13.31
N CYS A 303 9.78 -6.01 -12.89
CA CYS A 303 10.29 -5.08 -11.89
C CYS A 303 10.41 -3.68 -12.49
N ILE A 304 9.90 -2.68 -11.80
CA ILE A 304 9.96 -1.27 -12.15
C ILE A 304 11.15 -0.65 -11.43
N ASP A 305 11.99 0.07 -12.17
CA ASP A 305 13.09 0.80 -11.58
C ASP A 305 12.56 1.98 -10.75
N VAL A 306 12.65 1.84 -9.42
CA VAL A 306 12.20 2.85 -8.46
C VAL A 306 13.05 4.13 -8.56
N ALA A 307 14.29 4.06 -9.07
CA ALA A 307 15.14 5.23 -9.28
C ALA A 307 14.59 6.18 -10.36
N GLU A 308 13.78 5.67 -11.30
CA GLU A 308 13.11 6.48 -12.32
C GLU A 308 11.86 7.20 -11.79
N ILE A 309 11.38 6.85 -10.60
CA ILE A 309 10.19 7.43 -9.99
C ILE A 309 10.61 8.59 -9.07
N PRO A 310 10.24 9.85 -9.36
CA PRO A 310 10.49 10.95 -8.45
C PRO A 310 9.84 10.75 -7.07
N GLN A 311 10.44 11.27 -6.01
CA GLN A 311 9.88 11.20 -4.66
C GLN A 311 8.89 12.33 -4.42
N TYR A 312 7.61 12.00 -4.24
CA TYR A 312 6.53 12.94 -3.97
C TYR A 312 6.23 13.04 -2.47
N VAL A 313 6.23 11.90 -1.75
CA VAL A 313 6.03 11.83 -0.31
C VAL A 313 7.33 12.20 0.41
N GLY A 314 7.29 13.25 1.23
CA GLY A 314 8.45 13.70 2.00
C GLY A 314 8.69 12.88 3.27
N GLY A 315 9.92 12.96 3.79
CA GLY A 315 10.25 12.49 5.15
C GLY A 315 10.48 10.99 5.30
N TYR A 316 10.80 10.27 4.21
CA TYR A 316 11.18 8.86 4.29
C TYR A 316 12.35 8.54 3.34
N ASP A 317 13.13 7.52 3.70
CA ASP A 317 14.18 6.95 2.86
C ASP A 317 13.66 5.68 2.16
N ARG A 318 13.99 5.53 0.88
CA ARG A 318 13.50 4.40 0.07
C ARG A 318 14.23 3.10 0.36
N GLY A 319 15.46 3.17 0.88
CA GLY A 319 16.34 2.02 1.03
C GLY A 319 16.66 1.32 -0.30
N ASP A 320 17.47 0.27 -0.21
CA ASP A 320 17.88 -0.55 -1.35
C ASP A 320 17.01 -1.82 -1.51
N ASP A 321 16.22 -2.15 -0.49
CA ASP A 321 15.51 -3.42 -0.37
C ASP A 321 14.03 -3.35 -0.78
N VAL A 322 13.53 -2.17 -1.19
CA VAL A 322 12.16 -2.04 -1.68
C VAL A 322 12.10 -2.19 -3.19
N GLU A 323 11.19 -3.04 -3.64
CA GLU A 323 10.91 -3.24 -5.06
C GLU A 323 9.46 -2.90 -5.40
N LEU A 324 9.24 -2.49 -6.65
CA LEU A 324 7.93 -2.27 -7.23
C LEU A 324 7.77 -3.16 -8.46
N TRP A 325 6.68 -3.91 -8.53
CA TRP A 325 6.41 -4.88 -9.59
C TRP A 325 5.13 -4.54 -10.33
N GLU A 326 5.18 -4.53 -11.66
CA GLU A 326 4.01 -4.64 -12.54
C GLU A 326 3.73 -6.12 -12.80
N ILE A 327 2.53 -6.60 -12.45
CA ILE A 327 2.14 -8.00 -12.57
C ILE A 327 0.87 -8.10 -13.44
N ARG A 328 0.91 -8.96 -14.45
CA ARG A 328 -0.21 -9.28 -15.34
C ARG A 328 -0.52 -10.77 -15.30
N TYR A 329 -1.78 -11.13 -15.53
CA TYR A 329 -2.20 -12.53 -15.56
C TYR A 329 -2.52 -12.98 -16.98
N SER A 330 -1.80 -13.99 -17.47
CA SER A 330 -2.07 -14.64 -18.75
C SER A 330 -2.92 -15.88 -18.50
N LYS A 331 -4.13 -15.92 -19.09
CA LYS A 331 -5.10 -17.01 -18.87
C LYS A 331 -4.74 -18.32 -19.62
N GLY A 332 -3.66 -18.33 -20.39
CA GLY A 332 -3.42 -19.38 -21.39
C GLY A 332 -4.46 -19.34 -22.53
N LYS A 333 -4.16 -19.99 -23.66
CA LYS A 333 -5.18 -20.28 -24.67
C LYS A 333 -5.70 -21.69 -24.41
N LEU A 334 -7.00 -21.79 -24.12
CA LEU A 334 -7.73 -23.06 -24.06
C LEU A 334 -7.70 -23.80 -25.39
#